data_AF-A0A2V3Y831-F1
#
_entry.id   AF-A0A2V3Y831-F1
#
_cell.length_a   1.000
_cell.length_b   1.000
_cell.length_c   1.000
_cell.angle_alpha   90.00
_cell.angle_beta   90.00
_cell.angle_gamma   90.00
#
_symmetry.space_group_name_H-M   'P 1'
#
loop_
_entity.id
_entity.type
_entity.pdbx_description
1 polymer ?
#
loop_
_entity_poly.entity_id
_entity_poly.type
_entity_poly.pdbx_seq_one_letter_code
_entity_poly.pdbx_strand_id
1 'polypeptide(L)' 'MITKQESKNLNYEDYQDFFDAAEGFIKEPLRYDKDNKTEQEFKDRVKERIELCPACVNKSLWRQALLNNMHGLYRVCDSI' A
#
# COMPACT_ATOMS: atom_id res chain seq x y z
N MET A 1 24.75 6.20 -7.94
CA MET A 1 23.45 6.14 -7.23
C MET A 1 22.39 5.66 -8.22
N ILE A 2 22.19 4.35 -8.30
CA ILE A 2 21.30 3.69 -9.29
C ILE A 2 19.81 3.97 -8.98
N THR A 3 19.47 4.13 -7.71
CA THR A 3 18.09 4.34 -7.23
C THR A 3 17.40 5.61 -7.75
N LYS A 4 18.16 6.65 -8.15
CA LYS A 4 17.58 7.90 -8.68
C LYS A 4 17.08 7.78 -10.13
N GLN A 5 17.59 6.82 -10.89
CA GLN A 5 17.20 6.61 -12.29
C GLN A 5 15.93 5.78 -12.41
N GLU A 6 15.77 4.74 -11.60
CA GLU A 6 14.59 3.86 -11.60
C GLU A 6 13.31 4.62 -11.24
N SER A 7 13.41 5.59 -10.32
CA SER A 7 12.27 6.42 -9.91
C SER A 7 11.67 7.28 -11.03
N LYS A 8 12.39 7.52 -12.13
CA LYS A 8 11.90 8.39 -13.22
C LYS A 8 10.97 7.69 -14.21
N ASN A 9 10.96 6.35 -14.22
CA ASN A 9 10.22 5.55 -15.21
C ASN A 9 9.01 4.82 -14.61
N LEU A 10 8.75 4.98 -13.32
CA LEU A 10 7.66 4.31 -12.61
C LEU A 10 6.58 5.31 -12.21
N ASN A 11 5.31 4.93 -12.39
CA ASN A 11 4.17 5.74 -12.01
C ASN A 11 3.83 5.52 -10.53
N TYR A 12 4.35 6.37 -9.65
CA TYR A 12 4.05 6.31 -8.21
C TYR A 12 2.71 6.94 -7.81
N GLU A 13 2.04 7.63 -8.74
CA GLU A 13 0.69 8.16 -8.53
C GLU A 13 -0.38 7.11 -8.91
N ASP A 14 0.03 5.92 -9.35
CA ASP A 14 -0.85 4.76 -9.49
C ASP A 14 -0.96 4.01 -8.16
N TYR A 15 -2.16 4.07 -7.59
CA TYR A 15 -2.50 3.45 -6.32
C TYR A 15 -3.40 2.21 -6.47
N GLN A 16 -3.63 1.71 -7.70
CA GLN A 16 -4.55 0.58 -7.93
C GLN A 16 -4.19 -0.66 -7.10
N ASP A 17 -2.91 -1.04 -7.05
CA ASP A 17 -2.44 -2.17 -6.23
C ASP A 17 -2.82 -2.02 -4.74
N PHE A 18 -2.88 -0.79 -4.21
CA PHE A 18 -3.26 -0.54 -2.83
C PHE A 18 -4.78 -0.64 -2.62
N PHE A 19 -5.59 -0.29 -3.63
CA PHE A 19 -7.03 -0.51 -3.58
C PHE A 19 -7.35 -1.99 -3.64
N ASP A 20 -6.73 -2.71 -4.60
CA ASP A 20 -6.93 -4.14 -4.78
C ASP A 20 -6.46 -4.93 -3.54
N ALA A 21 -5.32 -4.57 -2.95
CA ALA A 21 -4.84 -5.19 -1.71
C ALA A 21 -5.69 -4.85 -0.46
N ALA A 22 -6.51 -3.81 -0.52
CA ALA A 22 -7.47 -3.47 0.53
C ALA A 22 -8.86 -4.09 0.27
N GLU A 23 -9.15 -4.48 -0.97
CA GLU A 23 -10.45 -5.02 -1.36
C GLU A 23 -10.74 -6.33 -0.63
N GLY A 24 -11.99 -6.46 -0.16
CA GLY A 24 -12.43 -7.66 0.53
C GLY A 24 -11.85 -7.82 1.94
N PHE A 25 -11.13 -6.83 2.49
CA PHE A 25 -10.61 -6.89 3.85
C PHE A 25 -11.72 -7.11 4.90
N ILE A 26 -11.63 -8.20 5.65
CA ILE A 26 -12.59 -8.55 6.70
C ILE A 26 -12.05 -8.12 8.07
N LYS A 27 -10.83 -8.55 8.39
CA LYS A 27 -10.23 -8.39 9.72
C LYS A 27 -8.72 -8.68 9.71
N GLU A 28 -7.94 -7.83 10.38
CA GLU A 28 -6.53 -8.10 10.72
C GLU A 28 -6.45 -9.00 11.97
N PRO A 29 -5.51 -9.97 12.05
CA PRO A 29 -5.29 -10.74 13.27
C PRO A 29 -4.82 -9.85 14.43
N LEU A 30 -4.15 -8.72 14.13
CA LEU A 30 -3.73 -7.71 15.10
C LEU A 30 -3.87 -6.30 14.49
N ARG A 31 -4.75 -5.50 15.11
CA ARG A 31 -5.10 -4.09 14.90
C ARG A 31 -6.32 -3.84 13.98
N TYR A 32 -7.32 -3.16 14.54
CA TYR A 32 -8.58 -2.81 13.91
C TYR A 32 -8.71 -1.29 13.90
N ASP A 33 -9.14 -0.73 12.77
CA ASP A 33 -10.03 0.43 12.75
C ASP A 33 -10.82 0.41 11.43
N LYS A 34 -12.00 -0.19 11.46
CA LYS A 34 -12.84 -0.47 10.28
C LYS A 34 -13.81 0.66 9.94
N ASP A 35 -13.88 1.72 10.76
CA ASP A 35 -15.07 2.56 10.78
C ASP A 35 -14.90 4.00 10.27
N ASN A 36 -13.72 4.46 9.82
CA ASN A 36 -13.53 5.93 9.73
C ASN A 36 -12.61 6.49 8.64
N LYS A 37 -12.52 5.88 7.43
CA LYS A 37 -11.69 6.50 6.37
C LYS A 37 -12.36 6.50 5.00
N THR A 38 -12.42 7.69 4.42
CA THR A 38 -12.74 7.93 3.02
C THR A 38 -11.59 7.50 2.11
N GLU A 39 -11.87 7.26 0.82
CA GLU A 39 -10.86 6.87 -0.18
C GLU A 39 -9.71 7.89 -0.26
N GLN A 40 -10.02 9.19 -0.10
CA GLN A 40 -9.03 10.26 -0.10
C GLN A 40 -8.09 10.18 1.10
N GLU A 41 -8.62 9.97 2.30
CA GLU A 41 -7.80 9.81 3.51
C GLU A 41 -6.92 8.55 3.46
N PHE A 42 -7.35 7.51 2.73
CA PHE A 42 -6.51 6.35 2.45
C PHE A 42 -5.37 6.68 1.49
N LYS A 43 -5.66 7.35 0.36
CA LYS A 43 -4.66 7.81 -0.61
C LYS A 43 -3.58 8.67 0.06
N ASP A 44 -4.00 9.63 0.88
CA ASP A 44 -3.08 10.54 1.57
C ASP A 44 -2.14 9.80 2.53
N ARG A 45 -2.66 8.81 3.28
CA ARG A 45 -1.85 7.97 4.17
C ARG A 45 -0.86 7.07 3.43
N VAL A 46 -1.28 6.49 2.31
CA VAL A 46 -0.40 5.66 1.47
C VAL A 46 0.73 6.52 0.90
N LYS A 47 0.39 7.72 0.40
CA LYS A 47 1.36 8.69 -0.10
C LYS A 47 2.37 9.10 0.97
N GLU A 48 1.91 9.45 2.18
CA GLU A 48 2.79 9.77 3.31
C GLU A 48 3.78 8.62 3.60
N ARG A 49 3.32 7.37 3.62
CA ARG A 49 4.18 6.20 3.86
C ARG A 49 5.18 5.95 2.73
N ILE A 50 4.81 6.18 1.48
CA ILE A 50 5.71 6.04 0.33
C ILE A 50 6.80 7.11 0.37
N GLU A 51 6.47 8.34 0.76
CA GLU A 51 7.44 9.44 0.89
C GLU A 51 8.40 9.27 2.08
N LEU A 52 8.02 8.51 3.11
CA LEU A 52 8.90 8.10 4.21
C LEU A 52 9.96 7.04 3.83
N CYS A 53 10.11 6.72 2.54
CA CYS A 53 11.10 5.77 2.04
C CYS A 53 12.52 6.18 2.50
N PRO A 54 13.25 5.32 3.24
CA PRO A 54 14.63 5.58 3.62
C PRO A 54 15.51 5.74 2.37
N ALA A 55 16.49 6.65 2.43
CA ALA A 55 17.40 6.90 1.31
C ALA A 55 18.29 5.69 0.93
N CYS A 56 18.42 4.72 1.85
CA CYS A 56 19.17 3.47 1.63
C CYS A 56 18.32 2.37 0.97
N VAL A 57 17.03 2.59 0.72
CA VAL A 57 16.11 1.61 0.14
C VAL A 57 15.63 2.10 -1.22
N ASN A 58 15.44 1.18 -2.16
CA ASN A 58 14.83 1.48 -3.45
C ASN A 58 13.34 1.82 -3.26
N LYS A 59 12.85 2.92 -3.86
CA LYS A 59 11.46 3.40 -3.68
C LYS A 59 10.40 2.40 -4.20
N SER A 60 10.69 1.66 -5.27
CA SER A 60 9.82 0.57 -5.77
C SER A 60 9.78 -0.59 -4.77
N LEU A 61 10.94 -1.01 -4.25
CA LEU A 61 11.00 -2.04 -3.21
C LEU A 61 10.26 -1.62 -1.93
N TRP A 62 10.38 -0.34 -1.55
CA TRP A 62 9.64 0.22 -0.41
C TRP A 62 8.12 0.18 -0.63
N ARG A 63 7.63 0.59 -1.81
CA ARG A 63 6.22 0.46 -2.18
C ARG A 63 5.74 -0.98 -2.09
N GLN A 64 6.52 -1.94 -2.60
CA GLN A 64 6.19 -3.36 -2.52
C GLN A 64 6.19 -3.89 -1.08
N ALA A 65 7.14 -3.45 -0.25
CA ALA A 65 7.18 -3.82 1.16
C ALA A 65 5.95 -3.31 1.93
N LEU A 66 5.45 -2.12 1.60
CA LEU A 66 4.20 -1.61 2.16
C LEU A 66 3.00 -2.47 1.76
N LEU A 67 2.87 -2.83 0.47
CA LEU A 67 1.83 -3.72 -0.03
C LEU A 67 1.86 -5.09 0.67
N ASN A 68 3.04 -5.70 0.78
CA ASN A 68 3.19 -7.01 1.43
C ASN A 68 2.86 -6.97 2.93
N ASN A 69 2.92 -5.80 3.57
CA ASN A 69 2.53 -5.63 4.97
C ASN A 69 1.01 -5.42 5.14
N MET A 70 0.22 -5.32 4.06
CA MET A 70 -1.25 -5.36 4.12
C MET A 70 -1.69 -6.82 4.27
N HIS A 71 -1.65 -7.31 5.51
CA HIS A 71 -1.96 -8.70 5.86
C HIS A 71 -3.26 -8.75 6.65
N GLY A 72 -4.00 -9.85 6.54
CA GLY A 72 -5.30 -9.98 7.18
C GLY A 72 -6.11 -11.12 6.59
N LEU A 73 -7.36 -11.22 7.04
CA LEU A 73 -8.37 -12.05 6.42
C LEU A 73 -9.09 -11.22 5.36
N TYR A 74 -9.14 -11.76 4.13
CA TYR A 74 -9.77 -11.15 2.98
C TYR A 74 -10.80 -12.11 2.40
N ARG A 75 -11.88 -11.55 1.85
CA ARG A 75 -12.78 -12.23 0.92
C ARG A 75 -12.32 -11.92 -0.50
N VAL A 76 -12.06 -12.95 -1.27
CA VAL A 76 -11.70 -12.82 -2.69
C VAL A 76 -12.96 -12.88 -3.54
N CYS A 77 -13.84 -13.86 -3.28
CA CYS A 77 -15.11 -13.97 -3.97
C CYS A 77 -16.13 -14.75 -3.13
N ASP A 78 -17.22 -15.22 -3.73
CA ASP A 78 -18.20 -16.04 -3.02
C ASP A 78 -17.55 -17.36 -2.59
N SER A 79 -17.50 -17.57 -1.27
CA SER A 79 -16.92 -18.75 -0.62
C SER A 79 -15.39 -18.91 -0.72
N ILE A 80 -14.64 -17.84 -1.04
CA ILE A 80 -13.17 -17.82 -1.06
C ILE A 80 -12.63 -16.57 -0.39
#